data_AF-A0A6J8CE57-F1
#
_entry.id   AF-A0A6J8CE57-F1
#
_cell.length_a   1.000
_cell.length_b   1.000
_cell.length_c   1.000
_cell.angle_alpha   90.00
_cell.angle_beta   90.00
_cell.angle_gamma   90.00
#
_symmetry.space_group_name_H-M   'P 1'
#
loop_
_entity.id
_entity.type
_entity.pdbx_description
1 polymer ?
#
loop_
_entity_poly.entity_id
_entity_poly.type
_entity_poly.pdbx_seq_one_letter_code
_entity_poly.pdbx_strand_id
1 'polypeptide(L)'
;MGISLSCTSKLRILEKAGETSKNLLVEKLKTNPRMKITGDNLNMYIKTNHQRQDNENKDIHWFASNAFLSRLDYSGLSLEKPNVLLGDISQEFFIPNEAEKSKLRDVKKIFIGRMIVDKKDFDWLEKKLPTHIPHRYNEYMSKKQEMFSLPIIFKNENKNEDCLDIMNAYEKQLTEIFTLAHGNTDMLQKHGAVLCGDQLTRERLQNQCKKQKKAYKALFIAESICTPGTLFHAKTILRRQDVTGNVKSNYKAHEDLFLLMVKALLHVAADQIQVQDTEDRDSILSQLYSKVHESLRFVVPLKVKEHDAEDQVMNYFINIIEWGLLIMNMNDTAKEGDFERLEINCKEGIGFLLGHYIQQIL
;
A
#
# COMPACT_ATOMS: atom_id res chain seq x y z
N MET A 1 -19.43 23.61 -44.06
CA MET A 1 -19.22 22.24 -44.56
C MET A 1 -18.27 21.53 -43.60
N GLY A 2 -18.70 20.45 -42.95
CA GLY A 2 -17.88 19.76 -41.94
C GLY A 2 -17.12 18.60 -42.56
N ILE A 3 -15.78 18.64 -42.54
CA ILE A 3 -14.94 17.52 -42.98
C ILE A 3 -14.79 16.55 -41.81
N SER A 4 -15.31 15.32 -41.93
CA SER A 4 -15.08 14.23 -40.97
C SER A 4 -14.12 13.21 -41.57
N LEU A 5 -13.19 12.74 -40.75
CA LEU A 5 -12.40 11.53 -41.04
C LEU A 5 -13.32 10.30 -41.16
N SER A 6 -12.94 9.35 -42.02
CA SER A 6 -13.57 8.03 -42.10
C SER A 6 -13.32 7.21 -40.83
N CYS A 7 -14.10 6.16 -40.59
CA CYS A 7 -13.87 5.25 -39.45
C CYS A 7 -12.46 4.64 -39.49
N THR A 8 -12.06 4.12 -40.65
CA THR A 8 -10.72 3.54 -40.89
C THR A 8 -9.60 4.56 -40.66
N SER A 9 -9.80 5.83 -41.06
CA SER A 9 -8.84 6.90 -40.81
C SER A 9 -8.70 7.21 -39.32
N LYS A 10 -9.80 7.21 -38.56
CA LYS A 10 -9.79 7.42 -37.11
C LYS A 10 -9.06 6.28 -36.39
N LEU A 11 -9.36 5.02 -36.75
CA LEU A 11 -8.68 3.85 -36.19
C LEU A 11 -7.16 3.88 -36.44
N ARG A 12 -6.73 4.14 -37.69
CA ARG A 12 -5.30 4.24 -38.04
C ARG A 12 -4.56 5.34 -37.27
N ILE A 13 -5.23 6.45 -36.96
CA ILE A 13 -4.65 7.52 -36.13
C ILE A 13 -4.48 7.05 -34.68
N LEU A 14 -5.47 6.36 -34.11
CA LEU A 14 -5.40 5.81 -32.76
C LEU A 14 -4.31 4.73 -32.64
N GLU A 15 -4.23 3.81 -33.61
CA GLU A 15 -3.18 2.80 -33.70
C GLU A 15 -1.79 3.45 -33.73
N LYS A 16 -1.57 4.42 -34.62
CA LYS A 16 -0.29 5.12 -34.76
C LYS A 16 0.07 5.96 -33.52
N ALA A 17 -0.92 6.54 -32.83
CA ALA A 17 -0.71 7.23 -31.57
C ALA A 17 -0.28 6.26 -30.45
N GLY A 18 -0.94 5.10 -30.36
CA GLY A 18 -0.57 4.03 -29.41
C GLY A 18 0.82 3.46 -29.68
N GLU A 19 1.15 3.21 -30.94
CA GLU A 19 2.49 2.78 -31.38
C GLU A 19 3.56 3.83 -31.03
N THR A 20 3.29 5.11 -31.27
CA THR A 20 4.20 6.21 -30.90
C THR A 20 4.41 6.29 -29.38
N SER A 21 3.34 6.15 -28.60
CA SER A 21 3.41 6.08 -27.12
C SER A 21 4.28 4.91 -26.64
N LYS A 22 4.04 3.71 -27.19
CA LYS A 22 4.82 2.49 -26.90
C LYS A 22 6.30 2.64 -27.24
N ASN A 23 6.61 3.14 -28.44
CA ASN A 23 8.00 3.30 -28.88
C ASN A 23 8.75 4.33 -28.01
N LEU A 24 8.11 5.43 -27.64
CA LEU A 24 8.71 6.42 -26.75
C LEU A 24 8.93 5.88 -25.33
N LEU A 25 8.00 5.06 -24.81
CA LEU A 25 8.16 4.35 -23.54
C LEU A 25 9.34 3.35 -23.60
N VAL A 26 9.47 2.58 -24.69
CA VAL A 26 10.58 1.64 -24.90
C VAL A 26 11.93 2.36 -24.90
N GLU A 27 12.08 3.47 -25.64
CA GLU A 27 13.32 4.25 -25.63
C GLU A 27 13.68 4.79 -24.24
N LYS A 28 12.68 5.22 -23.46
CA LYS A 28 12.90 5.73 -22.10
C LYS A 28 13.27 4.63 -21.11
N LEU A 29 12.65 3.44 -21.21
CA LEU A 29 12.96 2.29 -20.35
C LEU A 29 14.42 1.83 -20.45
N LYS A 30 15.06 1.97 -21.63
CA LYS A 30 16.50 1.74 -21.80
C LYS A 30 17.37 2.53 -20.83
N THR A 31 16.95 3.76 -20.49
CA THR A 31 17.65 4.64 -19.54
C THR A 31 17.14 4.53 -18.11
N ASN A 32 15.88 4.13 -17.93
CA ASN A 32 15.21 4.07 -16.63
C ASN A 32 14.21 2.90 -16.58
N PRO A 33 14.61 1.73 -16.06
CA PRO A 33 13.78 0.53 -16.09
C PRO A 33 12.66 0.53 -15.04
N ARG A 34 12.57 1.55 -14.16
CA ARG A 34 11.59 1.58 -13.07
C ARG A 34 10.30 2.28 -13.47
N MET A 35 9.26 1.48 -13.61
CA MET A 35 7.94 1.93 -14.04
C MET A 35 6.85 1.69 -12.99
N LYS A 36 5.91 2.62 -12.92
CA LYS A 36 4.63 2.48 -12.23
C LYS A 36 3.51 2.56 -13.28
N ILE A 37 2.43 1.82 -13.09
CA ILE A 37 1.22 1.92 -13.92
C ILE A 37 0.09 2.43 -13.02
N THR A 38 -0.71 3.38 -13.48
CA THR A 38 -2.02 3.66 -12.87
C THR A 38 -3.12 3.25 -13.84
N GLY A 39 -4.15 2.57 -13.34
CA GLY A 39 -5.36 2.24 -14.10
C GLY A 39 -6.63 2.69 -13.38
N ASP A 40 -7.69 2.92 -14.15
CA ASP A 40 -9.05 3.24 -13.70
C ASP A 40 -10.06 2.87 -14.81
N ASN A 41 -11.36 2.83 -14.48
CA ASN A 41 -12.43 2.59 -15.44
C ASN A 41 -12.66 3.81 -16.35
N LEU A 42 -12.54 3.59 -17.65
CA LEU A 42 -13.15 4.43 -18.68
C LEU A 42 -14.62 4.04 -18.83
N ASN A 43 -15.49 4.78 -18.14
CA ASN A 43 -16.94 4.62 -18.22
C ASN A 43 -17.53 5.49 -19.35
N MET A 44 -18.39 4.90 -20.19
CA MET A 44 -19.08 5.61 -21.27
C MET A 44 -20.55 5.20 -21.35
N TYR A 45 -21.44 6.18 -21.22
CA TYR A 45 -22.89 5.97 -21.30
C TYR A 45 -23.44 6.40 -22.66
N ILE A 46 -23.91 5.44 -23.45
CA ILE A 46 -24.54 5.68 -24.77
C ILE A 46 -26.05 5.66 -24.61
N LYS A 47 -26.67 6.84 -24.74
CA LYS A 47 -28.14 6.97 -24.80
C LYS A 47 -28.66 6.60 -26.19
N THR A 48 -29.73 5.81 -26.24
CA THR A 48 -30.56 5.66 -27.45
C THR A 48 -31.67 6.70 -27.40
N ASN A 49 -31.96 7.36 -28.52
CA ASN A 49 -32.98 8.42 -28.58
C ASN A 49 -34.40 7.87 -28.27
N HIS A 50 -34.64 6.62 -28.64
CA HIS A 50 -35.85 5.88 -28.33
C HIS A 50 -35.42 4.50 -27.83
N GLN A 51 -35.57 4.24 -26.53
CA GLN A 51 -35.35 2.91 -25.98
C GLN A 51 -36.41 1.95 -26.53
N ARG A 52 -35.93 0.78 -26.99
CA ARG A 52 -36.74 -0.37 -27.40
C ARG A 52 -36.08 -1.61 -26.82
N GLN A 53 -36.82 -2.72 -26.74
CA GLN A 53 -36.33 -3.99 -26.19
C GLN A 53 -35.08 -4.54 -26.93
N ASP A 54 -34.89 -4.16 -28.20
CA ASP A 54 -33.75 -4.48 -29.04
C ASP A 54 -32.67 -3.38 -29.10
N ASN A 55 -32.93 -2.20 -28.52
CA ASN A 55 -32.06 -1.01 -28.61
C ASN A 55 -32.10 -0.17 -27.34
N GLU A 56 -31.53 -0.73 -26.27
CA GLU A 56 -31.42 -0.10 -24.96
C GLU A 56 -30.19 0.82 -24.83
N ASN A 57 -30.16 1.64 -23.78
CA ASN A 57 -28.98 2.44 -23.43
C ASN A 57 -27.84 1.51 -23.03
N LYS A 58 -26.61 1.84 -23.43
CA LYS A 58 -25.43 1.01 -23.18
C LYS A 58 -24.51 1.71 -22.21
N ASP A 59 -24.28 1.09 -21.05
CA ASP A 59 -23.21 1.48 -20.14
C ASP A 59 -21.97 0.62 -20.44
N ILE A 60 -20.88 1.27 -20.82
CA ILE A 60 -19.65 0.63 -21.27
C ILE A 60 -18.57 0.93 -20.24
N HIS A 61 -18.06 -0.11 -19.61
CA HIS A 61 -16.94 -0.05 -18.67
C HIS A 61 -15.72 -0.71 -19.30
N TRP A 62 -14.75 0.10 -19.69
CA TRP A 62 -13.43 -0.35 -20.12
C TRP A 62 -12.38 0.07 -19.09
N PHE A 63 -11.16 -0.46 -19.20
CA PHE A 63 -10.06 -0.11 -18.31
C PHE A 63 -8.99 0.66 -19.07
N ALA A 64 -8.71 1.88 -18.63
CA ALA A 64 -7.71 2.77 -19.22
C ALA A 64 -6.55 2.96 -18.25
N SER A 65 -5.33 3.06 -18.76
CA SER A 65 -4.16 3.16 -17.90
C SER A 65 -2.98 3.91 -18.51
N ASN A 66 -2.13 4.42 -17.64
CA ASN A 66 -0.93 5.15 -17.99
C ASN A 66 0.28 4.57 -17.24
N ALA A 67 1.39 4.44 -17.96
CA ALA A 67 2.70 4.14 -17.43
C ALA A 67 3.45 5.44 -17.06
N PHE A 68 4.20 5.40 -15.96
CA PHE A 68 5.00 6.50 -15.41
C PHE A 68 6.39 5.98 -15.06
N LEU A 69 7.43 6.72 -15.41
CA LEU A 69 8.81 6.36 -15.06
C LEU A 69 9.26 7.08 -13.79
N SER A 70 10.07 6.42 -12.97
CA SER A 70 10.56 7.00 -11.71
C SER A 70 11.41 8.25 -11.96
N ARG A 71 11.08 9.40 -11.35
CA ARG A 71 11.91 10.63 -11.45
C ARG A 71 13.25 10.52 -10.73
N LEU A 72 13.36 9.57 -9.79
CA LEU A 72 14.58 9.26 -9.08
C LEU A 72 15.14 7.93 -9.60
N ASP A 73 16.44 7.91 -9.87
CA ASP A 73 17.16 6.64 -9.98
C ASP A 73 17.41 6.08 -8.58
N TYR A 74 17.15 4.79 -8.44
CA TYR A 74 17.43 4.01 -7.24
C TYR A 74 18.21 2.73 -7.61
N SER A 75 18.91 2.71 -8.75
CA SER A 75 19.67 1.56 -9.28
C SER A 75 20.65 0.98 -8.25
N GLY A 76 21.25 1.83 -7.42
CA GLY A 76 22.13 1.47 -6.31
C GLY A 76 21.44 1.10 -4.98
N LEU A 77 20.10 1.08 -4.88
CA LEU A 77 19.43 0.50 -3.71
C LEU A 77 19.45 -1.02 -3.80
N SER A 78 19.75 -1.68 -2.67
CA SER A 78 19.69 -3.15 -2.59
C SER A 78 18.28 -3.66 -2.89
N LEU A 79 18.23 -4.74 -3.66
CA LEU A 79 17.02 -5.52 -3.93
C LEU A 79 16.92 -6.74 -3.00
N GLU A 80 17.92 -6.96 -2.16
CA GLU A 80 17.85 -7.96 -1.11
C GLU A 80 16.74 -7.59 -0.13
N LYS A 81 16.01 -8.61 0.34
CA LYS A 81 15.05 -8.42 1.43
C LYS A 81 15.83 -7.98 2.69
N PRO A 82 15.23 -7.14 3.56
CA PRO A 82 15.83 -6.86 4.86
C PRO A 82 16.08 -8.16 5.62
N ASN A 83 17.36 -8.53 5.76
CA ASN A 83 17.81 -9.75 6.42
C ASN A 83 18.10 -9.53 7.93
N VAL A 84 17.84 -8.32 8.43
CA VAL A 84 17.98 -7.97 9.86
C VAL A 84 16.82 -8.60 10.63
N LEU A 85 17.11 -9.38 11.68
CA LEU A 85 16.06 -9.90 12.54
C LEU A 85 15.46 -8.75 13.35
N LEU A 86 14.15 -8.77 13.58
CA LEU A 86 13.48 -7.71 14.37
C LEU A 86 14.05 -7.56 15.79
N GLY A 87 14.63 -8.62 16.36
CA GLY A 87 15.32 -8.58 17.66
C GLY A 87 16.68 -7.89 17.64
N ASP A 88 17.30 -7.74 16.47
CA ASP A 88 18.60 -7.05 16.30
C ASP A 88 18.42 -5.54 16.04
N ILE A 89 17.18 -5.07 15.82
CA ILE A 89 16.88 -3.66 15.59
C ILE A 89 16.67 -2.96 16.94
N SER A 90 17.62 -2.10 17.30
CA SER A 90 17.54 -1.26 18.50
C SER A 90 16.28 -0.38 18.50
N GLN A 91 15.65 -0.18 19.67
CA GLN A 91 14.39 0.58 19.79
C GLN A 91 14.55 2.03 19.33
N GLU A 92 15.74 2.59 19.51
CA GLU A 92 16.16 3.93 19.09
C GLU A 92 16.07 4.14 17.57
N PHE A 93 16.05 3.07 16.77
CA PHE A 93 15.82 3.17 15.32
C PHE A 93 14.40 3.65 14.96
N PHE A 94 13.42 3.33 15.82
CA PHE A 94 12.01 3.65 15.62
C PHE A 94 11.59 4.99 16.26
N ILE A 95 12.49 5.64 17.00
CA ILE A 95 12.26 6.90 17.71
C ILE A 95 13.07 8.01 17.02
N PRO A 96 12.52 9.21 16.79
CA PRO A 96 13.31 10.30 16.21
C PRO A 96 14.51 10.65 17.11
N ASN A 97 15.72 10.68 16.55
CA ASN A 97 16.92 11.15 17.25
C ASN A 97 16.93 12.69 17.35
N GLU A 98 17.86 13.29 18.11
CA GLU A 98 17.86 14.75 18.33
C GLU A 98 18.04 15.60 17.05
N ALA A 99 18.75 15.09 16.03
CA ALA A 99 18.87 15.78 14.75
C ALA A 99 17.55 15.71 13.96
N GLU A 100 16.87 14.56 13.98
CA GLU A 100 15.54 14.38 13.39
C GLU A 100 14.48 15.25 14.11
N LYS A 101 14.47 15.26 15.45
CA LYS A 101 13.64 16.17 16.25
C LYS A 101 13.93 17.65 15.94
N SER A 102 15.18 18.01 15.69
CA SER A 102 15.50 19.40 15.30
C SER A 102 14.93 19.76 13.94
N LYS A 103 15.07 18.88 12.94
CA LYS A 103 14.42 19.04 11.63
C LYS A 103 12.91 19.20 11.77
N LEU A 104 12.27 18.37 12.59
CA LEU A 104 10.83 18.47 12.87
C LEU A 104 10.46 19.81 13.51
N ARG A 105 11.20 20.28 14.51
CA ARG A 105 10.98 21.61 15.13
C ARG A 105 11.07 22.74 14.11
N ASP A 106 12.04 22.70 13.20
CA ASP A 106 12.22 23.74 12.18
C ASP A 106 11.10 23.71 11.12
N VAL A 107 10.64 22.53 10.73
CA VAL A 107 9.48 22.34 9.85
C VAL A 107 8.18 22.80 10.52
N LYS A 108 7.96 22.46 11.80
CA LYS A 108 6.80 22.90 12.59
C LYS A 108 6.72 24.43 12.69
N LYS A 109 7.86 25.14 12.83
CA LYS A 109 7.89 26.63 12.79
C LYS A 109 7.34 27.19 11.48
N ILE A 110 7.63 26.56 10.33
CA ILE A 110 7.13 26.99 9.02
C ILE A 110 5.60 26.84 8.97
N PHE A 111 5.05 25.72 9.45
CA PHE A 111 3.60 25.52 9.49
C PHE A 111 2.89 26.48 10.45
N ILE A 112 3.42 26.68 11.67
CA ILE A 112 2.90 27.68 12.60
C ILE A 112 2.92 29.07 11.95
N GLY A 113 4.01 29.45 11.30
CA GLY A 113 4.12 30.70 10.54
C GLY A 113 3.03 30.83 9.48
N ARG A 114 2.83 29.80 8.65
CA ARG A 114 1.77 29.75 7.62
C ARG A 114 0.36 29.90 8.21
N MET A 115 0.11 29.40 9.42
CA MET A 115 -1.20 29.50 10.10
C MET A 115 -1.46 30.86 10.76
N ILE A 116 -0.41 31.58 11.22
CA ILE A 116 -0.59 32.86 11.92
C ILE A 116 -0.59 34.08 10.99
N VAL A 117 -0.08 33.95 9.76
CA VAL A 117 -0.07 35.01 8.73
C VAL A 117 -1.47 35.54 8.39
N ASP A 118 -2.51 34.72 8.55
CA ASP A 118 -3.91 35.13 8.39
C ASP A 118 -4.34 36.22 9.39
N LYS A 119 -3.58 36.43 10.48
CA LYS A 119 -3.76 37.57 11.38
C LYS A 119 -2.92 38.75 10.92
N LYS A 120 -3.59 39.91 10.81
CA LYS A 120 -3.01 41.19 10.35
C LYS A 120 -1.68 41.58 11.02
N ASP A 121 -1.48 41.24 12.30
CA ASP A 121 -0.24 41.56 13.05
C ASP A 121 1.00 40.75 12.59
N PHE A 122 0.79 39.72 11.74
CA PHE A 122 1.80 38.80 11.24
C PHE A 122 1.91 38.79 9.71
N ASP A 123 1.28 39.74 9.01
CA ASP A 123 1.30 39.84 7.54
C ASP A 123 2.73 39.90 6.94
N TRP A 124 3.64 40.58 7.63
CA TRP A 124 5.06 40.70 7.30
C TRP A 124 5.80 39.36 7.27
N LEU A 125 5.28 38.31 7.93
CA LEU A 125 5.88 36.99 8.00
C LEU A 125 5.69 36.22 6.68
N GLU A 126 4.63 36.48 5.91
CA GLU A 126 4.34 35.83 4.63
C GLU A 126 5.55 35.89 3.69
N LYS A 127 6.14 37.09 3.56
CA LYS A 127 7.32 37.37 2.71
C LYS A 127 8.61 36.69 3.17
N LYS A 128 8.64 36.12 4.38
CA LYS A 128 9.80 35.42 4.96
C LYS A 128 9.61 33.90 5.02
N LEU A 129 8.40 33.39 4.76
CA LEU A 129 8.13 31.95 4.75
C LEU A 129 8.48 31.34 3.39
N PRO A 130 9.11 30.16 3.35
CA PRO A 130 9.41 29.49 2.10
C PRO A 130 8.13 28.91 1.46
N THR A 131 7.99 29.07 0.15
CA THR A 131 6.87 28.50 -0.63
C THR A 131 6.87 26.97 -0.57
N HIS A 132 8.04 26.34 -0.71
CA HIS A 132 8.26 24.90 -0.56
C HIS A 132 9.31 24.66 0.53
N ILE A 133 9.10 23.64 1.37
CA ILE A 133 10.08 23.27 2.40
C ILE A 133 11.27 22.59 1.71
N PRO A 134 12.50 23.11 1.80
CA PRO A 134 13.61 22.57 1.02
C PRO A 134 13.99 21.15 1.42
N HIS A 135 14.04 20.25 0.44
CA HIS A 135 14.48 18.87 0.63
C HIS A 135 15.37 18.36 -0.51
N ARG A 136 16.08 17.26 -0.24
CA ARG A 136 17.12 16.68 -1.12
C ARG A 136 16.65 16.37 -2.54
N TYR A 137 15.36 16.09 -2.72
CA TYR A 137 14.78 15.69 -4.00
C TYR A 137 14.02 16.81 -4.73
N ASN A 138 14.06 18.05 -4.23
CA ASN A 138 13.42 19.24 -4.84
C ASN A 138 13.59 19.30 -6.36
N GLU A 139 14.83 19.22 -6.85
CA GLU A 139 15.14 19.34 -8.29
C GLU A 139 14.52 18.21 -9.12
N TYR A 140 14.39 17.01 -8.54
CA TYR A 140 13.78 15.86 -9.22
C TYR A 140 12.24 15.89 -9.14
N MET A 141 11.68 16.30 -8.00
CA MET A 141 10.22 16.31 -7.79
C MET A 141 9.51 17.50 -8.45
N SER A 142 10.22 18.61 -8.66
CA SER A 142 9.76 19.75 -9.47
C SER A 142 9.67 19.44 -10.98
N LYS A 143 10.38 18.42 -11.48
CA LYS A 143 10.32 18.03 -12.90
C LYS A 143 8.97 17.40 -13.22
N LYS A 144 8.39 17.82 -14.35
CA LYS A 144 7.12 17.27 -14.87
C LYS A 144 7.26 15.75 -15.07
N GLN A 145 6.30 15.01 -14.57
CA GLN A 145 6.24 13.56 -14.69
C GLN A 145 6.06 13.14 -16.15
N GLU A 146 6.90 12.22 -16.64
CA GLU A 146 6.69 11.56 -17.93
C GLU A 146 5.61 10.47 -17.79
N MET A 147 4.66 10.47 -18.72
CA MET A 147 3.47 9.64 -18.72
C MET A 147 3.20 9.11 -20.13
N PHE A 148 2.92 7.81 -20.24
CA PHE A 148 2.69 7.11 -21.51
C PHE A 148 1.39 6.33 -21.42
N SER A 149 0.41 6.63 -22.27
CA SER A 149 -0.85 5.89 -22.26
C SER A 149 -0.66 4.49 -22.82
N LEU A 150 -1.17 3.50 -22.09
CA LEU A 150 -1.21 2.10 -22.47
C LEU A 150 -2.50 1.80 -23.26
N PRO A 151 -2.55 0.71 -24.05
CA PRO A 151 -3.77 0.31 -24.76
C PRO A 151 -4.96 0.15 -23.81
N ILE A 152 -6.12 0.70 -24.21
CA ILE A 152 -7.38 0.50 -23.47
C ILE A 152 -7.74 -0.99 -23.51
N ILE A 153 -8.03 -1.55 -22.35
CA ILE A 153 -8.44 -2.95 -22.20
C ILE A 153 -9.96 -2.96 -22.13
N PHE A 154 -10.63 -3.66 -23.05
CA PHE A 154 -12.10 -3.73 -23.14
C PHE A 154 -12.70 -4.70 -22.12
N LYS A 155 -12.40 -4.43 -20.84
CA LYS A 155 -12.65 -5.27 -19.67
C LYS A 155 -13.08 -4.40 -18.51
N ASN A 156 -13.99 -4.90 -17.69
CA ASN A 156 -14.58 -4.17 -16.57
C ASN A 156 -14.02 -4.69 -15.25
N GLU A 157 -13.21 -3.92 -14.52
CA GLU A 157 -12.63 -4.36 -13.24
C GLU A 157 -13.69 -4.65 -12.15
N ASN A 158 -14.93 -4.17 -12.31
CA ASN A 158 -16.02 -4.51 -11.40
C ASN A 158 -16.35 -6.02 -11.48
N LYS A 159 -15.92 -6.71 -12.54
CA LYS A 159 -16.04 -8.17 -12.70
C LYS A 159 -14.70 -8.86 -12.40
N ASN A 160 -14.77 -9.94 -11.62
CA ASN A 160 -13.59 -10.70 -11.17
C ASN A 160 -12.83 -11.39 -12.33
N GLU A 161 -13.56 -11.89 -13.33
CA GLU A 161 -12.98 -12.55 -14.51
C GLU A 161 -12.23 -11.54 -15.38
N ASP A 162 -12.86 -10.40 -15.65
CA ASP A 162 -12.25 -9.30 -16.39
C ASP A 162 -11.01 -8.71 -15.67
N CYS A 163 -10.96 -8.72 -14.32
CA CYS A 163 -9.76 -8.38 -13.56
C CYS A 163 -8.57 -9.30 -13.88
N LEU A 164 -8.80 -10.60 -14.04
CA LEU A 164 -7.74 -11.54 -14.43
C LEU A 164 -7.25 -11.24 -15.85
N ASP A 165 -8.17 -10.96 -16.78
CA ASP A 165 -7.81 -10.58 -18.15
C ASP A 165 -7.04 -9.26 -18.22
N ILE A 166 -7.35 -8.29 -17.36
CA ILE A 166 -6.57 -7.04 -17.20
C ILE A 166 -5.13 -7.35 -16.75
N MET A 167 -4.96 -8.22 -15.74
CA MET A 167 -3.63 -8.60 -15.24
C MET A 167 -2.83 -9.38 -16.30
N ASN A 168 -3.46 -10.32 -17.00
CA ASN A 168 -2.84 -11.08 -18.09
C ASN A 168 -2.44 -10.16 -19.26
N ALA A 169 -3.26 -9.17 -19.59
CA ALA A 169 -2.97 -8.16 -20.61
C ALA A 169 -1.76 -7.31 -20.22
N TYR A 170 -1.64 -6.90 -18.95
CA TYR A 170 -0.44 -6.21 -18.47
C TYR A 170 0.80 -7.09 -18.51
N GLU A 171 0.74 -8.33 -18.03
CA GLU A 171 1.88 -9.24 -18.07
C GLU A 171 2.43 -9.40 -19.50
N LYS A 172 1.54 -9.59 -20.47
CA LYS A 172 1.89 -9.65 -21.90
C LYS A 172 2.49 -8.34 -22.42
N GLN A 173 1.84 -7.20 -22.16
CA GLN A 173 2.32 -5.89 -22.61
C GLN A 173 3.68 -5.54 -22.01
N LEU A 174 3.86 -5.77 -20.72
CA LEU A 174 5.12 -5.53 -19.99
C LEU A 174 6.24 -6.41 -20.52
N THR A 175 5.97 -7.72 -20.69
CA THR A 175 6.92 -8.67 -21.28
C THR A 175 7.40 -8.20 -22.65
N GLU A 176 6.48 -7.77 -23.52
CA GLU A 176 6.81 -7.25 -24.84
C GLU A 176 7.63 -5.96 -24.77
N ILE A 177 7.19 -4.97 -23.99
CA ILE A 177 7.84 -3.66 -23.86
C ILE A 177 9.26 -3.79 -23.29
N PHE A 178 9.47 -4.60 -22.25
CA PHE A 178 10.79 -4.81 -21.68
C PHE A 178 11.71 -5.63 -22.60
N THR A 179 11.16 -6.61 -23.33
CA THR A 179 11.92 -7.36 -24.35
C THR A 179 12.37 -6.45 -25.49
N LEU A 180 11.52 -5.49 -25.92
CA LEU A 180 11.89 -4.48 -26.92
C LEU A 180 12.93 -3.46 -26.39
N ALA A 181 12.89 -3.13 -25.10
CA ALA A 181 13.83 -2.19 -24.49
C ALA A 181 15.21 -2.81 -24.19
N HIS A 182 15.26 -4.05 -23.69
CA HIS A 182 16.46 -4.67 -23.14
C HIS A 182 16.88 -5.99 -23.81
N GLY A 183 16.09 -6.51 -24.76
CA GLY A 183 16.30 -7.81 -25.39
C GLY A 183 15.82 -9.02 -24.58
N ASN A 184 15.44 -8.82 -23.31
CA ASN A 184 14.95 -9.87 -22.41
C ASN A 184 13.98 -9.32 -21.34
N THR A 185 13.58 -10.17 -20.38
CA THR A 185 12.66 -9.80 -19.28
C THR A 185 13.35 -9.60 -17.93
N ASP A 186 14.68 -9.71 -17.85
CA ASP A 186 15.42 -9.70 -16.58
C ASP A 186 15.19 -8.40 -15.80
N MET A 187 15.15 -7.27 -16.51
CA MET A 187 14.88 -5.95 -15.91
C MET A 187 13.45 -5.83 -15.35
N LEU A 188 12.47 -6.50 -15.99
CA LEU A 188 11.09 -6.58 -15.49
C LEU A 188 11.02 -7.47 -14.24
N GLN A 189 11.72 -8.61 -14.23
CA GLN A 189 11.79 -9.48 -13.05
C GLN A 189 12.52 -8.81 -11.87
N LYS A 190 13.61 -8.09 -12.17
CA LYS A 190 14.48 -7.41 -11.18
C LYS A 190 13.82 -6.20 -10.53
N HIS A 191 13.07 -5.40 -11.29
CA HIS A 191 12.49 -4.14 -10.80
C HIS A 191 10.97 -4.17 -10.62
N GLY A 192 10.27 -5.06 -11.31
CA GLY A 192 8.82 -5.09 -11.39
C GLY A 192 8.21 -3.87 -12.10
N ALA A 193 6.91 -3.94 -12.33
CA ALA A 193 6.08 -2.76 -12.60
C ALA A 193 5.11 -2.60 -11.43
N VAL A 194 5.16 -1.47 -10.73
CA VAL A 194 4.27 -1.24 -9.58
C VAL A 194 2.91 -0.81 -10.12
N LEU A 195 1.89 -1.65 -9.91
CA LEU A 195 0.51 -1.30 -10.25
C LEU A 195 -0.14 -0.47 -9.14
N CYS A 196 -0.55 0.72 -9.52
CA CYS A 196 -1.27 1.72 -8.74
C CYS A 196 -2.68 1.91 -9.32
N GLY A 197 -3.52 2.57 -8.55
CA GLY A 197 -4.92 2.88 -8.85
C GLY A 197 -5.54 3.46 -7.58
N ASP A 198 -6.85 3.68 -7.59
CA ASP A 198 -7.56 3.94 -6.34
C ASP A 198 -7.54 2.69 -5.44
N GLN A 199 -7.99 2.83 -4.19
CA GLN A 199 -8.00 1.69 -3.25
C GLN A 199 -8.86 0.53 -3.78
N LEU A 200 -9.96 0.84 -4.48
CA LEU A 200 -10.90 -0.16 -4.96
C LEU A 200 -10.35 -0.98 -6.13
N THR A 201 -9.70 -0.34 -7.11
CA THR A 201 -8.91 -0.97 -8.19
C THR A 201 -7.86 -1.90 -7.60
N ARG A 202 -7.04 -1.39 -6.66
CA ARG A 202 -6.01 -2.18 -5.98
C ARG A 202 -6.61 -3.39 -5.29
N GLU A 203 -7.68 -3.22 -4.52
CA GLU A 203 -8.35 -4.32 -3.84
C GLU A 203 -8.93 -5.34 -4.83
N ARG A 204 -9.55 -4.92 -5.94
CA ARG A 204 -10.13 -5.81 -6.96
C ARG A 204 -9.07 -6.71 -7.59
N LEU A 205 -7.97 -6.11 -8.06
CA LEU A 205 -6.87 -6.83 -8.69
C LEU A 205 -6.12 -7.72 -7.68
N GLN A 206 -5.82 -7.20 -6.47
CA GLN A 206 -5.23 -8.02 -5.40
C GLN A 206 -6.15 -9.16 -4.94
N ASN A 207 -7.47 -8.97 -4.93
CA ASN A 207 -8.42 -10.04 -4.58
C ASN A 207 -8.35 -11.22 -5.56
N GLN A 208 -8.01 -11.00 -6.84
CA GLN A 208 -7.80 -12.10 -7.79
C GLN A 208 -6.48 -12.84 -7.53
N CYS A 209 -5.41 -12.13 -7.16
CA CYS A 209 -4.18 -12.77 -6.66
C CYS A 209 -4.46 -13.58 -5.37
N LYS A 210 -5.38 -13.12 -4.51
CA LYS A 210 -5.81 -13.78 -3.26
C LYS A 210 -6.77 -14.97 -3.47
N LYS A 211 -6.40 -15.95 -4.31
CA LYS A 211 -7.08 -17.28 -4.34
C LYS A 211 -7.14 -17.96 -2.95
N GLN A 212 -6.28 -17.54 -2.01
CA GLN A 212 -6.32 -17.84 -0.56
C GLN A 212 -7.69 -17.60 0.12
N LYS A 213 -8.53 -16.69 -0.40
CA LYS A 213 -9.84 -16.34 0.19
C LYS A 213 -10.80 -17.53 0.29
N LYS A 214 -10.61 -18.55 -0.56
CA LYS A 214 -11.39 -19.81 -0.57
C LYS A 214 -11.06 -20.71 0.62
N ALA A 215 -9.81 -20.71 1.10
CA ALA A 215 -9.37 -21.48 2.26
C ALA A 215 -9.90 -20.88 3.57
N TYR A 216 -9.80 -19.56 3.74
CA TYR A 216 -10.29 -18.89 4.96
C TYR A 216 -11.78 -19.14 5.20
N LYS A 217 -12.61 -19.03 4.16
CA LYS A 217 -14.06 -19.24 4.25
C LYS A 217 -14.43 -20.70 4.58
N ALA A 218 -13.55 -21.67 4.31
CA ALA A 218 -13.75 -23.06 4.71
C ALA A 218 -13.37 -23.35 6.18
N LEU A 219 -12.53 -22.49 6.79
CA LEU A 219 -12.01 -22.67 8.16
C LEU A 219 -12.69 -21.79 9.21
N PHE A 220 -13.39 -20.72 8.79
CA PHE A 220 -14.10 -19.79 9.67
C PHE A 220 -15.62 -19.98 9.57
N ILE A 221 -16.13 -20.95 10.33
CA ILE A 221 -17.54 -21.35 10.39
C ILE A 221 -18.15 -20.80 11.69
N ALA A 222 -19.21 -20.00 11.62
CA ALA A 222 -19.75 -19.27 12.78
C ALA A 222 -20.44 -20.21 13.79
N GLU A 223 -21.02 -21.29 13.28
CA GLU A 223 -21.67 -22.37 14.01
C GLU A 223 -20.68 -23.15 14.88
N SER A 224 -19.37 -23.04 14.61
CA SER A 224 -18.30 -23.73 15.36
C SER A 224 -17.83 -23.00 16.62
N ILE A 225 -18.59 -22.02 17.12
CA ILE A 225 -18.29 -21.21 18.31
C ILE A 225 -18.04 -22.06 19.58
N CYS A 226 -18.76 -23.19 19.72
CA CYS A 226 -18.63 -24.12 20.84
C CYS A 226 -17.58 -25.22 20.63
N THR A 227 -16.84 -25.21 19.51
CA THR A 227 -15.87 -26.26 19.16
C THR A 227 -14.43 -25.79 19.45
N PRO A 228 -13.74 -26.32 20.46
CA PRO A 228 -12.38 -25.92 20.79
C PRO A 228 -11.41 -26.16 19.63
N GLY A 229 -10.53 -25.18 19.36
CA GLY A 229 -9.53 -25.24 18.29
C GLY A 229 -9.95 -24.63 16.95
N THR A 230 -11.22 -24.23 16.76
CA THR A 230 -11.65 -23.57 15.52
C THR A 230 -11.30 -22.09 15.49
N LEU A 231 -11.21 -21.52 14.28
CA LEU A 231 -10.85 -20.11 14.08
C LEU A 231 -11.88 -19.13 14.68
N PHE A 232 -13.16 -19.52 14.71
CA PHE A 232 -14.25 -18.73 15.31
C PHE A 232 -14.29 -18.83 16.84
N HIS A 233 -13.97 -20.01 17.39
CA HIS A 233 -13.78 -20.18 18.83
C HIS A 233 -12.59 -19.35 19.34
N ALA A 234 -11.46 -19.39 18.62
CA ALA A 234 -10.26 -18.62 18.95
C ALA A 234 -10.47 -17.09 18.91
N LYS A 235 -11.19 -16.58 17.91
CA LYS A 235 -11.67 -15.19 17.90
C LYS A 235 -12.34 -14.81 19.22
N THR A 236 -13.24 -15.68 19.70
CA THR A 236 -14.10 -15.42 20.87
C THR A 236 -13.29 -15.41 22.16
N ILE A 237 -12.39 -16.39 22.35
CA ILE A 237 -11.46 -16.43 23.50
C ILE A 237 -10.51 -15.23 23.51
N LEU A 238 -9.92 -14.90 22.36
CA LEU A 238 -8.99 -13.76 22.20
C LEU A 238 -9.71 -12.40 22.16
N ARG A 239 -11.04 -12.36 22.37
CA ARG A 239 -11.91 -11.17 22.35
C ARG A 239 -11.72 -10.27 21.12
N ARG A 240 -11.38 -10.87 19.97
CA ARG A 240 -11.18 -10.17 18.69
C ARG A 240 -12.52 -9.78 18.07
N GLN A 241 -13.15 -8.73 18.62
CA GLN A 241 -14.44 -8.20 18.14
C GLN A 241 -14.32 -7.54 16.76
N ASP A 242 -13.10 -7.13 16.38
CA ASP A 242 -12.71 -6.60 15.09
C ASP A 242 -12.83 -7.63 13.94
N VAL A 243 -12.75 -8.93 14.24
CA VAL A 243 -12.95 -10.05 13.31
C VAL A 243 -14.45 -10.37 13.21
N THR A 244 -15.08 -10.27 12.04
CA THR A 244 -16.55 -10.40 11.90
C THR A 244 -16.97 -11.55 10.99
N GLY A 245 -18.28 -11.78 10.77
CA GLY A 245 -18.72 -12.73 9.73
C GLY A 245 -18.31 -12.33 8.31
N ASN A 246 -17.94 -11.06 8.10
CA ASN A 246 -17.60 -10.49 6.81
C ASN A 246 -16.09 -10.19 6.71
N VAL A 247 -15.34 -11.15 6.18
CA VAL A 247 -13.88 -11.03 5.94
C VAL A 247 -13.51 -9.80 5.09
N LYS A 248 -14.44 -9.23 4.31
CA LYS A 248 -14.19 -8.00 3.53
C LYS A 248 -14.16 -6.74 4.39
N SER A 249 -14.94 -6.66 5.48
CA SER A 249 -15.07 -5.40 6.24
C SER A 249 -13.94 -5.14 7.22
N ASN A 250 -13.15 -6.16 7.58
CA ASN A 250 -11.95 -5.97 8.42
C ASN A 250 -10.84 -6.98 8.10
N TYR A 251 -10.41 -7.02 6.84
CA TYR A 251 -9.45 -8.03 6.35
C TYR A 251 -8.18 -8.14 7.22
N LYS A 252 -7.65 -7.04 7.75
CA LYS A 252 -6.42 -7.07 8.53
C LYS A 252 -6.59 -7.79 9.88
N ALA A 253 -7.69 -7.53 10.57
CA ALA A 253 -8.06 -8.28 11.78
C ALA A 253 -8.16 -9.80 11.50
N HIS A 254 -8.77 -10.17 10.38
CA HIS A 254 -8.92 -11.56 9.95
C HIS A 254 -7.58 -12.25 9.64
N GLU A 255 -6.69 -11.56 8.94
CA GLU A 255 -5.33 -12.02 8.61
C GLU A 255 -4.48 -12.17 9.88
N ASP A 256 -4.51 -11.18 10.77
CA ASP A 256 -3.71 -11.19 12.00
C ASP A 256 -4.18 -12.27 12.98
N LEU A 257 -5.49 -12.50 13.12
CA LEU A 257 -6.00 -13.64 13.90
C LEU A 257 -5.54 -14.98 13.30
N PHE A 258 -5.55 -15.12 11.98
CA PHE A 258 -5.16 -16.37 11.32
C PHE A 258 -3.66 -16.64 11.43
N LEU A 259 -2.81 -15.62 11.24
CA LEU A 259 -1.37 -15.74 11.39
C LEU A 259 -0.95 -15.91 12.86
N LEU A 260 -1.63 -15.25 13.80
CA LEU A 260 -1.42 -15.45 15.24
C LEU A 260 -1.75 -16.87 15.66
N MET A 261 -2.86 -17.43 15.16
CA MET A 261 -3.17 -18.84 15.31
C MET A 261 -2.04 -19.68 14.70
N VAL A 262 -1.78 -19.63 13.39
CA VAL A 262 -0.73 -20.45 12.76
C VAL A 262 0.61 -20.41 13.53
N LYS A 263 1.05 -19.23 14.00
CA LYS A 263 2.27 -19.09 14.83
C LYS A 263 2.19 -19.76 16.19
N ALA A 264 1.15 -19.50 17.00
CA ALA A 264 1.03 -20.09 18.34
C ALA A 264 1.08 -21.62 18.30
N LEU A 265 0.55 -22.19 17.21
CA LEU A 265 0.32 -23.60 17.03
C LEU A 265 1.56 -24.29 16.41
N LEU A 266 2.36 -23.54 15.64
CA LEU A 266 3.74 -23.88 15.27
C LEU A 266 4.65 -24.02 16.50
N HIS A 267 4.56 -23.11 17.46
CA HIS A 267 5.39 -23.13 18.67
C HIS A 267 5.13 -24.35 19.56
N VAL A 268 3.87 -24.66 19.89
CA VAL A 268 3.51 -25.81 20.75
C VAL A 268 4.00 -27.14 20.19
N ALA A 269 4.10 -27.25 18.86
CA ALA A 269 4.61 -28.44 18.19
C ALA A 269 6.14 -28.51 18.10
N ALA A 270 6.83 -27.37 18.02
CA ALA A 270 8.28 -27.31 18.07
C ALA A 270 8.80 -27.79 19.43
N ASP A 271 8.17 -27.37 20.53
CA ASP A 271 8.52 -27.77 21.91
C ASP A 271 8.35 -29.27 22.19
N GLN A 272 7.63 -30.00 21.31
CA GLN A 272 7.42 -31.45 21.44
C GLN A 272 8.48 -32.29 20.70
N ILE A 273 9.52 -31.68 20.14
CA ILE A 273 10.59 -32.35 19.38
C ILE A 273 11.86 -32.43 20.23
N GLN A 274 12.27 -33.65 20.57
CA GLN A 274 13.59 -33.89 21.16
C GLN A 274 14.64 -33.89 20.04
N VAL A 275 15.38 -32.79 19.92
CA VAL A 275 16.50 -32.68 18.99
C VAL A 275 17.72 -33.38 19.59
N GLN A 276 18.36 -34.27 18.81
CA GLN A 276 19.71 -34.75 19.09
C GLN A 276 20.70 -34.03 18.16
N ASP A 277 21.93 -33.77 18.63
CA ASP A 277 22.92 -32.84 18.05
C ASP A 277 23.46 -33.19 16.64
N THR A 278 22.91 -34.19 15.94
CA THR A 278 23.47 -34.72 14.68
C THR A 278 22.48 -34.89 13.52
N GLU A 279 21.26 -34.33 13.60
CA GLU A 279 20.31 -34.40 12.48
C GLU A 279 20.43 -33.23 11.48
N ASP A 280 20.25 -33.55 10.20
CA ASP A 280 20.23 -32.59 9.09
C ASP A 280 19.01 -31.64 9.18
N ARG A 281 19.20 -30.39 8.72
CA ARG A 281 18.21 -29.31 8.77
C ARG A 281 16.87 -29.72 8.17
N ASP A 282 16.91 -30.46 7.07
CA ASP A 282 15.71 -30.84 6.32
C ASP A 282 14.97 -32.04 6.99
N SER A 283 15.64 -32.83 7.84
CA SER A 283 15.00 -33.79 8.77
C SER A 283 14.23 -33.05 9.87
N ILE A 284 14.90 -32.10 10.54
CA ILE A 284 14.30 -31.31 11.63
C ILE A 284 13.05 -30.57 11.15
N LEU A 285 13.10 -29.93 9.97
CA LEU A 285 11.96 -29.25 9.36
C LEU A 285 10.80 -30.21 9.02
N SER A 286 11.12 -31.44 8.58
CA SER A 286 10.10 -32.46 8.29
C SER A 286 9.43 -32.99 9.55
N GLN A 287 10.17 -33.16 10.65
CA GLN A 287 9.62 -33.52 11.96
C GLN A 287 8.78 -32.40 12.57
N LEU A 288 9.22 -31.14 12.41
CA LEU A 288 8.43 -29.95 12.79
C LEU A 288 7.09 -29.97 12.06
N TYR A 289 7.10 -30.08 10.73
CA TYR A 289 5.88 -30.11 9.92
C TYR A 289 4.90 -31.21 10.37
N SER A 290 5.43 -32.38 10.73
CA SER A 290 4.63 -33.51 11.24
C SER A 290 3.91 -33.19 12.57
N LYS A 291 4.61 -32.64 13.58
CA LYS A 291 3.98 -32.34 14.89
C LYS A 291 3.16 -31.05 14.91
N VAL A 292 3.47 -30.10 14.02
CA VAL A 292 2.68 -28.86 13.83
C VAL A 292 1.27 -29.19 13.34
N HIS A 293 1.14 -30.32 12.63
CA HIS A 293 -0.13 -30.89 12.22
C HIS A 293 -0.94 -31.50 13.40
N GLU A 294 -0.32 -31.76 14.57
CA GLU A 294 -0.98 -32.37 15.74
C GLU A 294 -1.40 -31.35 16.83
N SER A 295 -0.58 -30.32 17.12
CA SER A 295 -0.59 -29.69 18.45
C SER A 295 -1.16 -28.25 18.55
N LEU A 296 -2.20 -27.94 17.78
CA LEU A 296 -2.78 -26.59 17.70
C LEU A 296 -3.63 -26.16 18.97
N ARG A 297 -3.02 -25.71 20.09
CA ARG A 297 -3.72 -25.06 21.26
C ARG A 297 -3.00 -23.87 22.02
N PHE A 298 -3.71 -22.73 22.20
CA PHE A 298 -3.59 -21.43 22.97
C PHE A 298 -2.59 -21.11 24.14
N VAL A 299 -2.25 -19.79 24.33
CA VAL A 299 -1.75 -19.08 25.58
C VAL A 299 -2.17 -17.55 25.65
N VAL A 300 -1.98 -16.82 26.79
CA VAL A 300 -2.57 -15.51 27.28
C VAL A 300 -1.52 -14.57 28.01
N PRO A 301 -1.75 -13.23 28.31
CA PRO A 301 -0.70 -12.19 28.62
C PRO A 301 -0.79 -11.39 29.98
N LEU A 302 0.08 -10.35 30.17
CA LEU A 302 0.21 -9.35 31.30
C LEU A 302 0.94 -8.03 30.83
N LYS A 303 1.22 -6.95 31.61
CA LYS A 303 0.40 -5.95 32.40
C LYS A 303 1.24 -4.69 32.82
N VAL A 304 0.68 -3.48 33.07
CA VAL A 304 1.39 -2.18 33.42
C VAL A 304 0.62 -1.31 34.49
N LYS A 305 1.14 -0.14 34.96
CA LYS A 305 0.62 0.80 36.01
C LYS A 305 0.58 2.31 35.58
N GLU A 306 -0.08 3.19 36.37
CA GLU A 306 -0.49 4.60 36.08
C GLU A 306 0.10 5.70 37.02
N HIS A 307 -0.06 7.01 36.70
CA HIS A 307 -0.71 8.05 37.58
C HIS A 307 -0.87 9.51 37.03
N ASP A 308 -1.81 10.25 37.68
CA ASP A 308 -2.04 11.72 37.83
C ASP A 308 -2.74 12.62 36.77
N ALA A 309 -3.46 13.66 37.27
CA ALA A 309 -4.65 14.22 36.61
C ALA A 309 -4.79 15.75 36.43
N GLU A 310 -4.02 16.63 37.09
CA GLU A 310 -4.24 18.09 36.99
C GLU A 310 -3.73 18.73 35.69
N ASP A 311 -2.81 18.08 34.97
CA ASP A 311 -2.15 18.60 33.76
C ASP A 311 -2.96 18.35 32.46
N GLN A 312 -4.16 17.76 32.58
CA GLN A 312 -4.86 17.17 31.43
C GLN A 312 -5.32 18.18 30.37
N VAL A 313 -5.81 19.37 30.74
CA VAL A 313 -6.36 20.34 29.77
C VAL A 313 -5.26 21.01 28.94
N MET A 314 -4.15 21.41 29.58
CA MET A 314 -3.02 22.02 28.85
C MET A 314 -2.35 20.97 27.95
N ASN A 315 -2.09 19.77 28.47
CA ASN A 315 -1.59 18.66 27.66
C ASN A 315 -2.52 18.31 26.50
N TYR A 316 -3.85 18.34 26.69
CA TYR A 316 -4.81 18.10 25.61
C TYR A 316 -4.67 19.13 24.47
N PHE A 317 -4.57 20.42 24.79
CA PHE A 317 -4.35 21.46 23.78
C PHE A 317 -2.99 21.34 23.08
N ILE A 318 -1.92 21.05 23.83
CA ILE A 318 -0.58 20.82 23.26
C ILE A 318 -0.63 19.62 22.29
N ASN A 319 -1.21 18.49 22.72
CA ASN A 319 -1.37 17.31 21.88
C ASN A 319 -2.14 17.64 20.59
N ILE A 320 -3.28 18.36 20.65
CA ILE A 320 -4.03 18.75 19.44
C ILE A 320 -3.15 19.54 18.46
N ILE A 321 -2.35 20.48 18.96
CA ILE A 321 -1.46 21.29 18.12
C ILE A 321 -0.37 20.40 17.50
N GLU A 322 0.21 19.48 18.27
CA GLU A 322 1.20 18.53 17.75
C GLU A 322 0.63 17.57 16.70
N TRP A 323 -0.56 17.02 16.91
CA TRP A 323 -1.29 16.20 15.93
C TRP A 323 -1.57 16.99 14.64
N GLY A 324 -2.07 18.22 14.76
CA GLY A 324 -2.33 19.09 13.61
C GLY A 324 -1.07 19.35 12.78
N LEU A 325 0.04 19.71 13.46
CA LEU A 325 1.32 19.97 12.82
C LEU A 325 1.94 18.70 12.19
N LEU A 326 1.81 17.52 12.83
CA LEU A 326 2.25 16.25 12.26
C LEU A 326 1.46 15.91 10.98
N ILE A 327 0.13 16.04 11.00
CA ILE A 327 -0.73 15.78 9.82
C ILE A 327 -0.41 16.75 8.68
N MET A 328 -0.21 18.04 8.97
CA MET A 328 0.22 19.03 7.97
C MET A 328 1.58 18.66 7.36
N ASN A 329 2.53 18.23 8.19
CA ASN A 329 3.85 17.78 7.74
C ASN A 329 3.74 16.52 6.88
N MET A 330 2.94 15.52 7.27
CA MET A 330 2.72 14.31 6.48
C MET A 330 2.11 14.63 5.11
N ASN A 331 1.09 15.47 5.05
CA ASN A 331 0.45 15.90 3.79
C ASN A 331 1.43 16.63 2.86
N ASP A 332 2.25 17.55 3.40
CA ASP A 332 3.29 18.25 2.65
C ASP A 332 4.37 17.26 2.14
N THR A 333 4.86 16.33 2.98
CA THR A 333 5.83 15.31 2.53
C THR A 333 5.30 14.40 1.44
N ALA A 334 4.03 14.00 1.50
CA ALA A 334 3.39 13.16 0.50
C ALA A 334 3.21 13.89 -0.84
N LYS A 335 2.88 15.20 -0.79
CA LYS A 335 2.71 16.06 -1.95
C LYS A 335 4.03 16.38 -2.66
N GLU A 336 5.04 16.78 -1.90
CA GLU A 336 6.35 17.20 -2.45
C GLU A 336 7.27 15.99 -2.74
N GLY A 337 6.96 14.78 -2.23
CA GLY A 337 7.75 13.57 -2.43
C GLY A 337 8.99 13.49 -1.54
N ASP A 338 8.89 14.04 -0.33
CA ASP A 338 9.98 14.15 0.62
C ASP A 338 10.07 12.90 1.52
N PHE A 339 10.73 11.86 1.00
CA PHE A 339 10.89 10.58 1.70
C PHE A 339 11.68 10.69 3.02
N GLU A 340 12.65 11.60 3.12
CA GLU A 340 13.46 11.76 4.34
C GLU A 340 12.61 12.32 5.49
N ARG A 341 11.79 13.36 5.23
CA ARG A 341 10.82 13.84 6.24
C ARG A 341 9.69 12.85 6.47
N LEU A 342 9.26 12.08 5.47
CA LEU A 342 8.23 11.04 5.65
C LEU A 342 8.67 9.94 6.62
N GLU A 343 9.92 9.47 6.53
CA GLU A 343 10.47 8.51 7.49
C GLU A 343 10.44 9.06 8.91
N ILE A 344 10.89 10.31 9.09
CA ILE A 344 10.89 10.99 10.39
C ILE A 344 9.46 11.17 10.93
N ASN A 345 8.49 11.53 10.07
CA ASN A 345 7.07 11.61 10.43
C ASN A 345 6.50 10.25 10.87
N CYS A 346 6.94 9.15 10.26
CA CYS A 346 6.56 7.81 10.69
C CYS A 346 7.13 7.47 12.08
N LYS A 347 8.41 7.78 12.35
CA LYS A 347 9.01 7.60 13.69
C LYS A 347 8.31 8.44 14.75
N GLU A 348 8.02 9.70 14.45
CA GLU A 348 7.24 10.60 15.33
C GLU A 348 5.84 10.02 15.58
N GLY A 349 5.12 9.67 14.52
CA GLY A 349 3.79 9.08 14.58
C GLY A 349 3.70 7.75 15.34
N ILE A 350 4.75 6.91 15.33
CA ILE A 350 4.80 5.67 16.13
C ILE A 350 4.71 6.00 17.64
N GLY A 351 5.48 6.96 18.11
CA GLY A 351 5.43 7.40 19.52
C GLY A 351 4.06 7.91 19.93
N PHE A 352 3.45 8.76 19.08
CA PHE A 352 2.11 9.32 19.33
C PHE A 352 0.97 8.28 19.27
N LEU A 353 1.01 7.35 18.31
CA LEU A 353 0.00 6.29 18.17
C LEU A 353 0.04 5.29 19.33
N LEU A 354 1.23 4.95 19.82
CA LEU A 354 1.40 4.08 20.99
C LEU A 354 0.93 4.78 22.27
N GLY A 355 1.19 6.08 22.43
CA GLY A 355 0.72 6.86 23.58
C GLY A 355 -0.81 6.89 23.70
N HIS A 356 -1.53 7.08 22.59
CA HIS A 356 -2.98 7.24 22.62
C HIS A 356 -3.74 5.91 22.81
N TYR A 357 -3.21 4.79 22.31
CA TYR A 357 -3.81 3.46 22.52
C TYR A 357 -3.69 2.97 23.97
N ILE A 358 -2.67 3.41 24.71
CA ILE A 358 -2.47 3.08 26.12
C ILE A 358 -3.49 3.84 27.01
N GLN A 359 -3.85 5.07 26.65
CA GLN A 359 -4.84 5.91 27.37
C GLN A 359 -6.32 5.55 27.15
N GLN A 360 -6.64 4.62 26.25
CA GLN A 360 -8.02 4.13 26.04
C GLN A 360 -8.25 2.69 26.54
N ILE A 361 -7.22 2.07 27.12
CA ILE A 361 -7.24 0.69 27.62
C ILE A 361 -6.79 0.62 29.10
N LEU A 362 -6.14 1.66 29.61
CA LEU A 362 -6.24 2.10 31.01
C LEU A 362 -7.56 2.85 31.19
#